data_AF-A0A1S1N7U6-F1
#
_entry.id   AF-A0A1S1N7U6-F1
#
_cell.length_a   1.000
_cell.length_b   1.000
_cell.length_c   1.000
_cell.angle_alpha   90.00
_cell.angle_beta   90.00
_cell.angle_gamma   90.00
#
_symmetry.space_group_name_H-M   'P 1'
#
loop_
_entity.id
_entity.type
_entity.pdbx_description
1 polymer ?
#
loop_
_entity_poly.entity_id
_entity_poly.type
_entity_poly.pdbx_seq_one_letter_code
_entity_poly.pdbx_strand_id
1 'polypeptide(L)'
;MRILGIESSCDETGIAIYDDEQGLLAHQLYSQVKVHADYGGVVPELASRDHVRKTIPLIEAAFEQAGCGPESLDGVAYTAGPGLVGALLVGTSIGRSLAFGWNIPAVAVHHMEGHLLAPMLEDERPEFPFIALLVSGGHTMMVKVEGIGEYEVLGESVDDAAGEAFDKTAKLLGLDYPGGPLLAKMAQQGVAKRFVFPRPMTDRPGLDFSFSGLKTAAANTIRSAGDDEQTKADIAHAFQTAVIDTLAIKCKRALKETNIKRLVIAGGVSANTELRNKLERVMQGMQGKVYYPRTEFCTDNGAMIAFAGMQRLKAKQYAPLDMKTQPRWPLDSLKPL
;
A
#
# COMPACT_ATOMS: atom_id res chain seq x y z
N MET A 1 -15.96 -20.73 2.85
CA MET A 1 -14.57 -20.83 3.32
C MET A 1 -14.25 -19.64 4.21
N ARG A 2 -13.51 -19.84 5.31
CA ARG A 2 -13.01 -18.78 6.20
C ARG A 2 -11.48 -18.80 6.30
N ILE A 3 -10.86 -17.64 6.15
CA ILE A 3 -9.42 -17.47 6.30
C ILE A 3 -9.08 -16.44 7.37
N LEU A 4 -8.07 -16.77 8.17
CA LEU A 4 -7.33 -15.81 8.98
C LEU A 4 -6.19 -15.18 8.15
N GLY A 5 -6.19 -13.86 7.99
CA GLY A 5 -5.10 -13.09 7.36
C GLY A 5 -4.20 -12.41 8.39
N ILE A 6 -2.88 -12.47 8.19
CA ILE A 6 -1.85 -11.90 9.06
C ILE A 6 -0.90 -11.01 8.25
N GLU A 7 -0.89 -9.72 8.57
CA GLU A 7 -0.01 -8.70 7.98
C GLU A 7 0.99 -8.19 9.03
N SER A 8 2.28 -8.24 8.71
CA SER A 8 3.38 -7.77 9.57
C SER A 8 4.64 -7.42 8.77
N SER A 9 4.49 -6.84 7.58
CA SER A 9 5.61 -6.58 6.66
C SER A 9 6.44 -5.36 7.03
N CYS A 10 5.86 -4.38 7.74
CA CYS A 10 6.53 -3.13 8.11
C CYS A 10 6.26 -2.73 9.57
N ASP A 11 5.34 -1.80 9.83
CA ASP A 11 5.07 -1.23 11.15
C ASP A 11 3.58 -1.29 11.56
N GLU A 12 2.73 -1.90 10.74
CA GLU A 12 1.36 -2.30 11.07
C GLU A 12 1.27 -3.80 11.37
N THR A 13 0.63 -4.14 12.49
CA THR A 13 0.16 -5.51 12.74
C THR A 13 -1.31 -5.59 12.41
N GLY A 14 -1.65 -6.22 11.29
CA GLY A 14 -3.02 -6.36 10.81
C GLY A 14 -3.49 -7.80 10.87
N ILE A 15 -4.63 -8.05 11.50
CA ILE A 15 -5.27 -9.36 11.56
C ILE A 15 -6.70 -9.25 11.04
N ALA A 16 -7.13 -10.18 10.21
CA ALA A 16 -8.51 -10.22 9.75
C ALA A 16 -9.03 -11.64 9.59
N ILE A 17 -10.35 -11.81 9.70
CA ILE A 17 -11.04 -13.04 9.32
C ILE A 17 -11.99 -12.71 8.18
N TYR A 18 -11.80 -13.37 7.04
CA TYR A 18 -12.63 -13.20 5.85
C TYR A 18 -13.35 -14.49 5.50
N ASP A 19 -14.65 -14.39 5.27
CA ASP A 19 -15.56 -15.44 4.84
C ASP A 19 -16.01 -15.14 3.40
N ASP A 20 -16.02 -16.13 2.53
CA ASP A 20 -16.34 -15.91 1.11
C ASP A 20 -17.84 -15.73 0.82
N GLU A 21 -18.71 -16.04 1.77
CA GLU A 21 -20.15 -15.79 1.68
C GLU A 21 -20.56 -14.55 2.49
N GLN A 22 -19.99 -14.39 3.69
CA GLN A 22 -20.35 -13.30 4.61
C GLN A 22 -19.44 -12.07 4.52
N GLY A 23 -18.34 -12.16 3.78
CA GLY A 23 -17.36 -11.08 3.66
C GLY A 23 -16.45 -10.96 4.89
N LEU A 24 -16.08 -9.74 5.25
CA LEU A 24 -15.14 -9.47 6.33
C LEU A 24 -15.83 -9.62 7.70
N LEU A 25 -15.44 -10.64 8.46
CA LEU A 25 -16.02 -10.94 9.79
C LEU A 25 -15.30 -10.21 10.92
N ALA A 26 -13.97 -10.05 10.80
CA ALA A 26 -13.17 -9.34 11.78
C ALA A 26 -12.03 -8.57 11.12
N HIS A 27 -11.66 -7.46 11.74
CA HIS A 27 -10.56 -6.61 11.31
C HIS A 27 -9.95 -5.92 12.51
N GLN A 28 -8.69 -6.27 12.80
CA GLN A 28 -7.90 -5.77 13.91
C GLN A 28 -6.63 -5.15 13.36
N LEU A 29 -6.30 -3.96 13.84
CA LEU A 29 -5.13 -3.22 13.38
C LEU A 29 -4.44 -2.53 14.55
N TYR A 30 -3.13 -2.68 14.62
CA TYR A 30 -2.28 -1.90 15.50
C TYR A 30 -1.14 -1.28 14.68
N SER A 31 -1.07 0.05 14.68
CA SER A 31 0.01 0.80 14.01
C SER A 31 1.05 1.26 15.02
N GLN A 32 2.33 1.09 14.67
CA GLN A 32 3.48 1.46 15.49
C GLN A 32 3.97 2.88 15.23
N VAL A 33 3.25 3.70 14.44
CA VAL A 33 3.62 5.07 14.07
C VAL A 33 4.16 5.89 15.26
N LYS A 34 3.51 5.83 16.43
CA LYS A 34 3.95 6.58 17.62
C LYS A 34 5.34 6.16 18.12
N VAL A 35 5.70 4.89 17.99
CA VAL A 35 7.01 4.36 18.40
C VAL A 35 8.12 4.85 17.46
N HIS A 36 7.81 4.97 16.17
CA HIS A 36 8.79 5.33 15.13
C HIS A 36 8.90 6.85 14.89
N ALA A 37 7.90 7.62 15.32
CA ALA A 37 7.87 9.08 15.19
C ALA A 37 9.14 9.75 15.75
N ASP A 38 9.58 9.34 16.94
CA ASP A 38 10.78 9.88 17.61
C ASP A 38 12.08 9.66 16.82
N TYR A 39 12.10 8.69 15.90
CA TYR A 39 13.25 8.35 15.07
C TYR A 39 13.13 8.92 13.64
N GLY A 40 11.96 9.47 13.28
CA GLY A 40 11.69 10.04 11.96
C GLY A 40 11.69 9.00 10.83
N GLY A 41 11.33 7.76 11.15
CA GLY A 41 11.25 6.62 10.23
C GLY A 41 11.18 5.29 10.98
N VAL A 42 10.73 4.23 10.30
CA VAL A 42 10.58 2.89 10.90
C VAL A 42 11.95 2.34 11.34
N VAL A 43 12.05 1.95 12.61
CA VAL A 43 13.21 1.26 13.18
C VAL A 43 12.97 -0.26 13.14
N PRO A 44 13.68 -1.03 12.28
CA PRO A 44 13.33 -2.43 12.01
C PRO A 44 13.29 -3.35 13.24
N GLU A 45 14.22 -3.15 14.19
CA GLU A 45 14.27 -3.94 15.43
C GLU A 45 13.10 -3.64 16.37
N LEU A 46 12.72 -2.36 16.51
CA LEU A 46 11.56 -1.98 17.33
C LEU A 46 10.27 -2.53 16.72
N ALA A 47 10.17 -2.49 15.38
CA ALA A 47 9.01 -3.01 14.68
C ALA A 47 8.84 -4.52 14.87
N SER A 48 9.93 -5.28 14.69
CA SER A 48 9.95 -6.72 14.92
C SER A 48 9.50 -7.09 16.33
N ARG A 49 10.00 -6.36 17.35
CA ARG A 49 9.61 -6.59 18.76
C ARG A 49 8.14 -6.31 19.01
N ASP A 50 7.57 -5.27 18.40
CA ASP A 50 6.17 -4.93 18.65
C ASP A 50 5.22 -5.90 17.95
N HIS A 51 5.55 -6.40 16.75
CA HIS A 51 4.78 -7.51 16.15
C HIS A 51 4.70 -8.71 17.08
N VAL A 52 5.81 -9.11 17.73
CA VAL A 52 5.78 -10.23 18.70
C VAL A 52 4.78 -9.98 19.83
N ARG A 53 4.69 -8.73 20.33
CA ARG A 53 3.76 -8.37 21.40
C ARG A 53 2.30 -8.32 20.96
N LYS A 54 2.03 -8.05 19.68
CA LYS A 54 0.70 -7.68 19.19
C LYS A 54 0.02 -8.76 18.37
N THR A 55 0.75 -9.59 17.64
CA THR A 55 0.14 -10.54 16.69
C THR A 55 -0.81 -11.53 17.38
N ILE A 56 -0.39 -12.22 18.46
CA ILE A 56 -1.26 -13.19 19.15
C ILE A 56 -2.48 -12.52 19.80
N PRO A 57 -2.33 -11.43 20.61
CA PRO A 57 -3.50 -10.74 21.17
C PRO A 57 -4.49 -10.23 20.11
N LEU A 58 -4.02 -9.79 18.94
CA LEU A 58 -4.90 -9.35 17.86
C LEU A 58 -5.60 -10.52 17.14
N ILE A 59 -4.98 -11.70 17.09
CA ILE A 59 -5.65 -12.93 16.62
C ILE A 59 -6.78 -13.32 17.56
N GLU A 60 -6.52 -13.30 18.87
CA GLU A 60 -7.56 -13.57 19.89
C GLU A 60 -8.72 -12.57 19.77
N ALA A 61 -8.43 -11.27 19.65
CA ALA A 61 -9.44 -10.23 19.45
C ALA A 61 -10.21 -10.40 18.13
N ALA A 62 -9.56 -10.86 17.05
CA ALA A 62 -10.23 -11.12 15.78
C ALA A 62 -11.20 -12.29 15.87
N PHE A 63 -10.85 -13.37 16.58
CA PHE A 63 -11.78 -14.48 16.85
C PHE A 63 -12.96 -14.05 17.72
N GLU A 64 -12.71 -13.25 18.76
CA GLU A 64 -13.77 -12.68 19.59
C GLU A 64 -14.74 -11.81 18.76
N GLN A 65 -14.20 -10.91 17.92
CA GLN A 65 -15.01 -10.06 17.04
C GLN A 65 -15.83 -10.87 16.03
N ALA A 66 -15.25 -11.93 15.46
CA ALA A 66 -15.94 -12.80 14.51
C ALA A 66 -16.93 -13.78 15.17
N GLY A 67 -16.87 -13.94 16.50
CA GLY A 67 -17.67 -14.93 17.22
C GLY A 67 -17.38 -16.37 16.81
N CYS A 68 -16.13 -16.67 16.45
CA CYS A 68 -15.72 -18.00 15.98
C CYS A 68 -14.40 -18.46 16.61
N GLY A 69 -14.07 -19.74 16.42
CA GLY A 69 -12.80 -20.33 16.84
C GLY A 69 -11.99 -20.93 15.68
N PRO A 70 -10.78 -21.43 15.95
CA PRO A 70 -9.90 -22.04 14.94
C PRO A 70 -10.54 -23.18 14.14
N GLU A 71 -11.44 -23.94 14.76
CA GLU A 71 -12.20 -25.03 14.14
C GLU A 71 -13.11 -24.58 12.99
N SER A 72 -13.38 -23.28 12.88
CA SER A 72 -14.18 -22.69 11.82
C SER A 72 -13.37 -22.21 10.61
N LEU A 73 -12.03 -22.25 10.70
CA LEU A 73 -11.13 -21.78 9.65
C LEU A 73 -10.81 -22.89 8.65
N ASP A 74 -10.74 -22.52 7.38
CA ASP A 74 -10.30 -23.39 6.28
C ASP A 74 -8.83 -23.16 5.90
N GLY A 75 -8.21 -22.08 6.41
CA GLY A 75 -6.79 -21.82 6.21
C GLY A 75 -6.27 -20.55 6.90
N VAL A 76 -4.94 -20.42 6.92
CA VAL A 76 -4.23 -19.23 7.42
C VAL A 76 -3.41 -18.62 6.30
N ALA A 77 -3.62 -17.34 6.04
CA ALA A 77 -2.86 -16.53 5.12
C ALA A 77 -1.95 -15.57 5.88
N TYR A 78 -0.69 -15.45 5.46
CA TYR A 78 0.24 -14.50 6.06
C TYR A 78 1.13 -13.86 5.00
N THR A 79 1.51 -12.61 5.24
CA THR A 79 2.42 -11.88 4.36
C THR A 79 3.83 -12.50 4.44
N ALA A 80 4.31 -13.04 3.33
CA ALA A 80 5.66 -13.61 3.23
C ALA A 80 6.66 -12.64 2.60
N GLY A 81 6.20 -11.53 2.02
CA GLY A 81 7.02 -10.47 1.45
C GLY A 81 6.32 -9.71 0.33
N PRO A 82 6.93 -8.65 -0.23
CA PRO A 82 8.15 -8.00 0.26
C PRO A 82 7.93 -7.28 1.61
N GLY A 83 9.03 -6.86 2.26
CA GLY A 83 8.97 -6.19 3.56
C GLY A 83 10.24 -6.31 4.39
N LEU A 84 10.20 -5.81 5.63
CA LEU A 84 11.30 -5.90 6.59
C LEU A 84 11.42 -7.35 7.08
N VAL A 85 12.61 -7.95 6.89
CA VAL A 85 12.81 -9.39 7.19
C VAL A 85 12.45 -9.78 8.62
N GLY A 86 12.80 -8.96 9.61
CA GLY A 86 12.49 -9.23 11.01
C GLY A 86 10.99 -9.19 11.30
N ALA A 87 10.28 -8.22 10.70
CA ALA A 87 8.84 -8.07 10.83
C ALA A 87 8.09 -9.22 10.12
N LEU A 88 8.47 -9.54 8.88
CA LEU A 88 7.89 -10.64 8.10
C LEU A 88 8.02 -11.99 8.81
N LEU A 89 9.16 -12.25 9.44
CA LEU A 89 9.41 -13.50 10.16
C LEU A 89 8.40 -13.70 11.30
N VAL A 90 8.00 -12.64 12.01
CA VAL A 90 7.04 -12.76 13.10
C VAL A 90 5.69 -13.29 12.61
N GLY A 91 5.08 -12.61 11.63
CA GLY A 91 3.79 -13.03 11.07
C GLY A 91 3.87 -14.38 10.36
N THR A 92 4.94 -14.63 9.61
CA THR A 92 5.16 -15.91 8.91
C THR A 92 5.32 -17.07 9.89
N SER A 93 6.14 -16.94 10.93
CA SER A 93 6.36 -18.01 11.92
C SER A 93 5.08 -18.29 12.72
N ILE A 94 4.35 -17.26 13.14
CA ILE A 94 3.08 -17.42 13.86
C ILE A 94 2.04 -18.06 12.94
N GLY A 95 1.78 -17.48 11.76
CA GLY A 95 0.76 -17.98 10.84
C GLY A 95 1.03 -19.42 10.39
N ARG A 96 2.28 -19.74 10.06
CA ARG A 96 2.65 -21.09 9.62
C ARG A 96 2.54 -22.12 10.75
N SER A 97 2.92 -21.78 11.97
CA SER A 97 2.84 -22.69 13.12
C SER A 97 1.40 -22.91 13.58
N LEU A 98 0.55 -21.87 13.55
CA LEU A 98 -0.88 -21.99 13.82
C LEU A 98 -1.56 -22.92 12.82
N ALA A 99 -1.34 -22.71 11.51
CA ALA A 99 -1.88 -23.58 10.48
C ALA A 99 -1.45 -25.05 10.66
N PHE A 100 -0.18 -25.28 11.01
CA PHE A 100 0.33 -26.62 11.31
C PHE A 100 -0.38 -27.23 12.54
N GLY A 101 -0.47 -26.48 13.64
CA GLY A 101 -1.09 -26.95 14.88
C GLY A 101 -2.59 -27.23 14.75
N TRP A 102 -3.29 -26.43 13.94
CA TRP A 102 -4.72 -26.61 13.64
C TRP A 102 -4.98 -27.60 12.50
N ASN A 103 -3.93 -28.15 11.88
CA ASN A 103 -4.02 -29.07 10.76
C ASN A 103 -4.86 -28.53 9.58
N ILE A 104 -4.68 -27.25 9.27
CA ILE A 104 -5.30 -26.55 8.14
C ILE A 104 -4.22 -25.98 7.20
N PRO A 105 -4.52 -25.76 5.91
CA PRO A 105 -3.55 -25.23 4.97
C PRO A 105 -3.08 -23.81 5.33
N ALA A 106 -1.81 -23.55 5.00
CA ALA A 106 -1.20 -22.23 5.07
C ALA A 106 -1.03 -21.64 3.68
N VAL A 107 -1.15 -20.33 3.54
CA VAL A 107 -0.88 -19.59 2.30
C VAL A 107 0.08 -18.45 2.58
N ALA A 108 1.16 -18.40 1.81
CA ALA A 108 2.05 -17.26 1.80
C ALA A 108 1.55 -16.25 0.77
N VAL A 109 1.29 -15.03 1.22
CA VAL A 109 0.72 -13.96 0.42
C VAL A 109 1.79 -12.93 0.10
N HIS A 110 1.76 -12.44 -1.14
CA HIS A 110 2.57 -11.32 -1.57
C HIS A 110 1.92 -10.00 -1.12
N HIS A 111 2.63 -9.19 -0.37
CA HIS A 111 2.12 -7.95 0.24
C HIS A 111 1.49 -7.01 -0.80
N MET A 112 2.19 -6.77 -1.92
CA MET A 112 1.67 -5.91 -2.99
C MET A 112 0.48 -6.53 -3.76
N GLU A 113 0.33 -7.86 -3.78
CA GLU A 113 -0.87 -8.51 -4.31
C GLU A 113 -2.06 -8.25 -3.37
N GLY A 114 -1.83 -8.27 -2.05
CA GLY A 114 -2.80 -7.82 -1.06
C GLY A 114 -3.30 -6.41 -1.39
N HIS A 115 -2.40 -5.44 -1.49
CA HIS A 115 -2.76 -4.05 -1.86
C HIS A 115 -3.53 -3.97 -3.19
N LEU A 116 -3.06 -4.68 -4.21
CA LEU A 116 -3.69 -4.72 -5.54
C LEU A 116 -5.12 -5.25 -5.49
N LEU A 117 -5.39 -6.25 -4.64
CA LEU A 117 -6.69 -6.88 -4.49
C LEU A 117 -7.57 -6.24 -3.41
N ALA A 118 -7.06 -5.29 -2.61
CA ALA A 118 -7.85 -4.62 -1.56
C ALA A 118 -9.17 -4.01 -2.07
N PRO A 119 -9.24 -3.39 -3.27
CA PRO A 119 -10.51 -2.88 -3.82
C PRO A 119 -11.56 -3.96 -4.13
N MET A 120 -11.17 -5.24 -4.20
CA MET A 120 -12.10 -6.35 -4.36
C MET A 120 -12.89 -6.66 -3.07
N LEU A 121 -12.49 -6.08 -1.93
CA LEU A 121 -13.24 -6.15 -0.67
C LEU A 121 -14.49 -5.25 -0.68
N GLU A 122 -14.58 -4.30 -1.61
CA GLU A 122 -15.71 -3.39 -1.71
C GLU A 122 -16.90 -4.03 -2.45
N ASP A 123 -18.08 -3.42 -2.33
CA ASP A 123 -19.28 -3.83 -3.06
C ASP A 123 -19.08 -3.62 -4.57
N GLU A 124 -18.49 -2.49 -4.94
CA GLU A 124 -18.16 -2.15 -6.31
C GLU A 124 -16.73 -2.57 -6.64
N ARG A 125 -16.61 -3.73 -7.31
CA ARG A 125 -15.33 -4.38 -7.61
C ARG A 125 -14.87 -4.08 -9.04
N PRO A 126 -13.57 -3.82 -9.26
CA PRO A 126 -13.05 -3.68 -10.61
C PRO A 126 -13.03 -5.04 -11.32
N GLU A 127 -13.64 -5.11 -12.51
CA GLU A 127 -13.44 -6.25 -13.41
C GLU A 127 -12.06 -6.20 -14.09
N PHE A 128 -11.52 -7.37 -14.42
CA PHE A 128 -10.33 -7.47 -15.25
C PHE A 128 -10.63 -7.15 -16.75
N PRO A 129 -9.65 -6.69 -17.53
CA PRO A 129 -8.36 -6.18 -17.09
C PRO A 129 -8.46 -4.75 -16.52
N PHE A 130 -7.49 -4.37 -15.69
CA PHE A 130 -7.33 -2.99 -15.21
C PHE A 130 -5.86 -2.60 -15.10
N ILE A 131 -5.61 -1.28 -15.08
CA ILE A 131 -4.31 -0.73 -14.69
C ILE A 131 -4.32 -0.46 -13.20
N ALA A 132 -3.31 -0.91 -12.46
CA ALA A 132 -3.12 -0.63 -11.06
C ALA A 132 -1.95 0.34 -10.85
N LEU A 133 -2.17 1.40 -10.09
CA LEU A 133 -1.12 2.22 -9.51
C LEU A 133 -0.99 1.88 -8.03
N LEU A 134 0.12 1.23 -7.67
CA LEU A 134 0.47 0.92 -6.30
C LEU A 134 1.39 2.02 -5.77
N VAL A 135 0.90 2.86 -4.85
CA VAL A 135 1.61 4.02 -4.30
C VAL A 135 1.58 4.01 -2.77
N SER A 136 2.59 3.40 -2.18
CA SER A 136 2.77 3.29 -0.72
C SER A 136 3.99 4.10 -0.25
N GLY A 137 4.35 3.94 1.03
CA GLY A 137 5.59 4.50 1.59
C GLY A 137 6.84 3.99 0.87
N GLY A 138 6.89 2.68 0.58
CA GLY A 138 8.06 2.02 -0.01
C GLY A 138 7.94 1.61 -1.48
N HIS A 139 6.76 1.76 -2.10
CA HIS A 139 6.53 1.34 -3.48
C HIS A 139 5.83 2.42 -4.31
N THR A 140 6.26 2.59 -5.55
CA THR A 140 5.49 3.28 -6.59
C THR A 140 5.65 2.52 -7.88
N MET A 141 4.57 1.85 -8.30
CA MET A 141 4.58 0.90 -9.41
C MET A 141 3.29 1.00 -10.22
N MET A 142 3.42 0.91 -11.54
CA MET A 142 2.33 0.78 -12.49
C MET A 142 2.28 -0.66 -12.97
N VAL A 143 1.13 -1.31 -12.83
CA VAL A 143 0.95 -2.73 -13.15
C VAL A 143 -0.27 -2.87 -14.06
N LYS A 144 -0.14 -3.62 -15.15
CA LYS A 144 -1.29 -4.11 -15.91
C LYS A 144 -1.72 -5.44 -15.32
N VAL A 145 -3.01 -5.56 -15.04
CA VAL A 145 -3.60 -6.71 -14.37
C VAL A 145 -4.63 -7.35 -15.29
N GLU A 146 -4.34 -8.55 -15.76
CA GLU A 146 -5.26 -9.34 -16.60
C GLU A 146 -6.10 -10.32 -15.78
N GLY A 147 -5.61 -10.70 -14.61
CA GLY A 147 -6.22 -11.64 -13.68
C GLY A 147 -5.42 -11.72 -12.38
N ILE A 148 -5.84 -12.56 -11.43
CA ILE A 148 -5.09 -12.76 -10.19
C ILE A 148 -3.84 -13.59 -10.51
N GLY A 149 -2.67 -13.07 -10.12
CA GLY A 149 -1.37 -13.63 -10.50
C GLY A 149 -0.92 -13.36 -11.94
N GLU A 150 -1.72 -12.65 -12.75
CA GLU A 150 -1.36 -12.22 -14.10
C GLU A 150 -1.02 -10.73 -14.12
N TYR A 151 0.22 -10.45 -13.71
CA TYR A 151 0.71 -9.10 -13.46
C TYR A 151 1.88 -8.76 -14.40
N GLU A 152 1.71 -7.70 -15.18
CA GLU A 152 2.77 -7.12 -16.01
C GLU A 152 3.17 -5.78 -15.41
N VAL A 153 4.39 -5.68 -14.86
CA VAL A 153 4.93 -4.41 -14.35
C VAL A 153 5.28 -3.51 -15.53
N LEU A 154 4.53 -2.43 -15.69
CA LEU A 154 4.70 -1.48 -16.79
C LEU A 154 5.77 -0.42 -16.49
N GLY A 155 6.01 -0.14 -15.20
CA GLY A 155 7.03 0.80 -14.75
C GLY A 155 7.03 0.96 -13.24
N GLU A 156 8.17 1.35 -12.69
CA GLU A 156 8.38 1.51 -11.26
C GLU A 156 9.21 2.76 -10.94
N SER A 157 9.25 3.16 -9.67
CA SER A 157 10.19 4.21 -9.25
C SER A 157 11.61 3.70 -9.31
N VAL A 158 12.49 4.43 -10.00
CA VAL A 158 13.92 4.12 -10.04
C VAL A 158 14.70 4.69 -8.85
N ASP A 159 14.03 5.46 -7.98
CA ASP A 159 14.60 6.05 -6.77
C ASP A 159 13.61 6.02 -5.58
N ASP A 160 13.23 7.16 -5.02
CA ASP A 160 12.29 7.27 -3.89
C ASP A 160 10.89 6.86 -4.36
N ALA A 161 10.12 6.16 -3.52
CA ALA A 161 8.70 6.02 -3.73
C ALA A 161 7.97 7.36 -3.46
N ALA A 162 6.75 7.50 -3.98
CA ALA A 162 5.95 8.70 -3.78
C ALA A 162 5.69 8.99 -2.30
N GLY A 163 5.35 7.97 -1.50
CA GLY A 163 5.12 8.13 -0.06
C GLY A 163 6.37 8.59 0.70
N GLU A 164 7.52 7.96 0.41
CA GLU A 164 8.82 8.38 0.96
C GLU A 164 9.17 9.82 0.57
N ALA A 165 8.87 10.25 -0.66
CA ALA A 165 9.09 11.63 -1.08
C ALA A 165 8.23 12.62 -0.30
N PHE A 166 6.96 12.26 0.00
CA PHE A 166 6.09 13.03 0.88
C PHE A 166 6.67 13.14 2.30
N ASP A 167 7.08 12.04 2.91
CA ASP A 167 7.63 12.02 4.27
C ASP A 167 8.95 12.80 4.38
N LYS A 168 9.86 12.62 3.42
CA LYS A 168 11.12 13.36 3.38
C LYS A 168 10.91 14.86 3.23
N THR A 169 9.94 15.28 2.42
CA THR A 169 9.63 16.70 2.22
C THR A 169 8.91 17.29 3.43
N ALA A 170 8.01 16.53 4.06
CA ALA A 170 7.36 16.93 5.30
C ALA A 170 8.37 17.18 6.42
N LYS A 171 9.38 16.30 6.55
CA LYS A 171 10.49 16.48 7.49
C LYS A 171 11.28 17.76 7.24
N LEU A 172 11.53 18.11 5.97
CA LEU A 172 12.20 19.39 5.62
C LEU A 172 11.36 20.62 5.99
N LEU A 173 10.03 20.48 6.02
CA LEU A 173 9.08 21.51 6.45
C LEU A 173 8.87 21.53 7.98
N GLY A 174 9.57 20.68 8.74
CA GLY A 174 9.47 20.61 10.20
C GLY A 174 8.23 19.87 10.71
N LEU A 175 7.63 19.00 9.90
CA LEU A 175 6.49 18.16 10.29
C LEU A 175 6.95 16.83 10.90
N ASP A 176 6.14 16.30 11.81
CA ASP A 176 6.34 14.99 12.42
C ASP A 176 6.20 13.83 11.41
N TYR A 177 6.72 12.67 11.77
CA TYR A 177 6.59 11.43 11.01
C TYR A 177 5.38 10.60 11.50
N PRO A 178 4.58 9.98 10.60
CA PRO A 178 4.61 10.05 9.14
C PRO A 178 4.11 11.40 8.62
N GLY A 179 4.86 11.95 7.68
CA GLY A 179 4.72 13.36 7.29
C GLY A 179 3.78 13.57 6.10
N GLY A 180 3.50 12.55 5.30
CA GLY A 180 2.64 12.66 4.12
C GLY A 180 1.25 13.25 4.40
N PRO A 181 0.47 12.72 5.37
CA PRO A 181 -0.84 13.29 5.72
C PRO A 181 -0.74 14.73 6.24
N LEU A 182 0.30 15.06 7.01
CA LEU A 182 0.51 16.40 7.56
C LEU A 182 0.86 17.40 6.46
N LEU A 183 1.73 17.01 5.51
CA LEU A 183 2.06 17.81 4.34
C LEU A 183 0.82 18.05 3.48
N ALA A 184 0.02 17.02 3.25
CA ALA A 184 -1.22 17.14 2.48
C ALA A 184 -2.23 18.10 3.15
N LYS A 185 -2.30 18.09 4.49
CA LYS A 185 -3.11 19.05 5.25
C LYS A 185 -2.58 20.48 5.12
N MET A 186 -1.26 20.67 5.25
CA MET A 186 -0.61 21.98 5.07
C MET A 186 -0.83 22.53 3.65
N ALA A 187 -0.74 21.67 2.63
CA ALA A 187 -0.93 22.01 1.23
C ALA A 187 -2.33 22.57 0.89
N GLN A 188 -3.35 22.34 1.74
CA GLN A 188 -4.69 22.90 1.56
C GLN A 188 -4.73 24.42 1.78
N GLN A 189 -3.78 24.95 2.56
CA GLN A 189 -3.66 26.38 2.83
C GLN A 189 -2.75 27.09 1.84
N GLY A 190 -2.12 26.36 0.91
CA GLY A 190 -1.17 26.92 -0.03
C GLY A 190 -1.81 27.68 -1.20
N VAL A 191 -1.13 28.74 -1.62
CA VAL A 191 -1.47 29.56 -2.79
C VAL A 191 -0.96 28.89 -4.05
N ALA A 192 -1.88 28.57 -4.96
CA ALA A 192 -1.56 27.94 -6.22
C ALA A 192 -0.56 28.78 -7.05
N LYS A 193 0.37 28.09 -7.72
CA LYS A 193 1.35 28.66 -8.67
C LYS A 193 2.39 29.62 -8.09
N ARG A 194 2.45 29.87 -6.77
CA ARG A 194 3.55 30.65 -6.16
C ARG A 194 4.91 29.97 -6.38
N PHE A 195 4.95 28.65 -6.21
CA PHE A 195 6.10 27.82 -6.53
C PHE A 195 5.71 26.76 -7.57
N VAL A 196 6.68 26.33 -8.39
CA VAL A 196 6.48 25.30 -9.41
C VAL A 196 7.63 24.32 -9.36
N PHE A 197 7.32 23.06 -9.05
CA PHE A 197 8.27 21.95 -9.05
C PHE A 197 8.29 21.23 -10.41
N PRO A 198 9.39 20.57 -10.80
CA PRO A 198 9.42 19.76 -12.01
C PRO A 198 8.44 18.57 -11.90
N ARG A 199 8.04 17.98 -13.03
CA ARG A 199 7.35 16.68 -13.08
C ARG A 199 8.33 15.68 -13.68
N PRO A 200 9.14 14.97 -12.86
CA PRO A 200 10.22 14.15 -13.38
C PRO A 200 9.71 13.06 -14.33
N MET A 201 10.50 12.75 -15.35
CA MET A 201 10.23 11.68 -16.32
C MET A 201 8.92 11.84 -17.14
N THR A 202 8.27 13.02 -17.10
CA THR A 202 7.10 13.31 -17.95
C THR A 202 7.47 13.96 -19.28
N ASP A 203 8.72 14.35 -19.48
CA ASP A 203 9.25 14.92 -20.73
C ASP A 203 9.63 13.85 -21.78
N ARG A 204 9.72 12.58 -21.37
CA ARG A 204 10.14 11.42 -22.17
C ARG A 204 9.07 10.32 -22.19
N PRO A 205 9.10 9.39 -23.17
CA PRO A 205 8.22 8.21 -23.16
C PRO A 205 8.52 7.29 -21.95
N GLY A 206 7.65 6.30 -21.74
CA GLY A 206 7.79 5.31 -20.67
C GLY A 206 7.00 5.64 -19.39
N LEU A 207 6.92 4.63 -18.52
CA LEU A 207 6.02 4.60 -17.36
C LEU A 207 6.75 4.56 -16.02
N ASP A 208 8.08 4.59 -16.02
CA ASP A 208 8.88 4.71 -14.80
C ASP A 208 8.71 6.07 -14.12
N PHE A 209 9.00 6.09 -12.81
CA PHE A 209 8.89 7.24 -11.92
C PHE A 209 10.23 7.63 -11.31
N SER A 210 10.36 8.89 -10.90
CA SER A 210 11.47 9.40 -10.11
C SER A 210 10.96 10.56 -9.26
N PHE A 211 11.25 10.53 -7.96
CA PHE A 211 10.82 11.55 -7.00
C PHE A 211 11.98 12.12 -6.16
N SER A 212 13.16 11.48 -6.16
CA SER A 212 14.33 11.96 -5.41
C SER A 212 14.73 13.40 -5.77
N GLY A 213 14.61 13.77 -7.04
CA GLY A 213 14.87 15.14 -7.52
C GLY A 213 13.91 16.19 -6.95
N LEU A 214 12.68 15.80 -6.60
CA LEU A 214 11.70 16.71 -5.98
C LEU A 214 12.11 17.10 -4.56
N LYS A 215 12.67 16.16 -3.79
CA LYS A 215 13.20 16.44 -2.46
C LYS A 215 14.31 17.49 -2.53
N THR A 216 15.25 17.35 -3.46
CA THR A 216 16.34 18.30 -3.65
C THR A 216 15.82 19.67 -4.06
N ALA A 217 14.85 19.71 -4.98
CA ALA A 217 14.17 20.95 -5.33
C ALA A 217 13.49 21.57 -4.10
N ALA A 218 12.84 20.77 -3.25
CA ALA A 218 12.09 21.26 -2.09
C ALA A 218 13.04 21.87 -1.05
N ALA A 219 14.13 21.18 -0.74
CA ALA A 219 15.18 21.67 0.15
C ALA A 219 15.76 23.01 -0.34
N ASN A 220 16.02 23.14 -1.65
CA ASN A 220 16.53 24.38 -2.23
C ASN A 220 15.49 25.51 -2.13
N THR A 221 14.23 25.23 -2.45
CA THR A 221 13.15 26.22 -2.35
C THR A 221 12.97 26.71 -0.92
N ILE A 222 12.91 25.80 0.06
CA ILE A 222 12.80 26.12 1.50
C ILE A 222 13.96 27.00 1.94
N ARG A 223 15.20 26.66 1.57
CA ARG A 223 16.39 27.46 1.90
C ARG A 223 16.37 28.86 1.28
N SER A 224 15.80 29.01 0.09
CA SER A 224 15.76 30.27 -0.66
C SER A 224 14.55 31.16 -0.35
N ALA A 225 13.52 30.59 0.29
CA ALA A 225 12.27 31.27 0.60
C ALA A 225 12.24 31.71 2.08
N GLY A 226 11.18 32.43 2.47
CA GLY A 226 10.91 32.75 3.87
C GLY A 226 10.48 31.54 4.68
N ASP A 227 10.61 31.62 6.01
CA ASP A 227 10.24 30.55 6.96
C ASP A 227 8.85 30.76 7.59
N ASP A 228 8.04 31.66 7.04
CA ASP A 228 6.68 31.87 7.51
C ASP A 228 5.75 30.70 7.11
N GLU A 229 4.70 30.49 7.91
CA GLU A 229 3.77 29.36 7.74
C GLU A 229 3.07 29.35 6.38
N GLN A 230 2.77 30.53 5.81
CA GLN A 230 2.16 30.60 4.48
C GLN A 230 3.13 30.15 3.40
N THR A 231 4.41 30.56 3.48
CA THR A 231 5.44 30.10 2.56
C THR A 231 5.64 28.58 2.64
N LYS A 232 5.63 27.98 3.83
CA LYS A 232 5.67 26.51 3.99
C LYS A 232 4.48 25.83 3.33
N ALA A 233 3.27 26.36 3.53
CA ALA A 233 2.06 25.84 2.91
C ALA A 233 2.09 25.93 1.38
N ASP A 234 2.63 27.01 0.83
CA ASP A 234 2.76 27.20 -0.62
C ASP A 234 3.77 26.22 -1.23
N ILE A 235 4.87 25.94 -0.52
CA ILE A 235 5.86 24.92 -0.91
C ILE A 235 5.23 23.53 -0.86
N ALA A 236 4.54 23.18 0.24
CA ALA A 236 3.82 21.91 0.38
C ALA A 236 2.80 21.70 -0.74
N HIS A 237 2.02 22.73 -1.06
CA HIS A 237 1.04 22.73 -2.15
C HIS A 237 1.71 22.47 -3.51
N ALA A 238 2.77 23.21 -3.82
CA ALA A 238 3.47 23.06 -5.09
C ALA A 238 4.16 21.70 -5.23
N PHE A 239 4.73 21.16 -4.14
CA PHE A 239 5.30 19.81 -4.09
C PHE A 239 4.22 18.74 -4.31
N GLN A 240 3.13 18.77 -3.55
CA GLN A 240 2.01 17.83 -3.68
C GLN A 240 1.48 17.82 -5.11
N THR A 241 1.28 19.01 -5.70
CA THR A 241 0.78 19.16 -7.07
C THR A 241 1.74 18.50 -8.07
N ALA A 242 3.06 18.59 -7.86
CA ALA A 242 4.04 17.96 -8.74
C ALA A 242 4.05 16.44 -8.68
N VAL A 243 3.97 15.87 -7.48
CA VAL A 243 3.85 14.42 -7.31
C VAL A 243 2.56 13.92 -7.97
N ILE A 244 1.42 14.53 -7.66
CA ILE A 244 0.11 14.13 -8.19
C ILE A 244 0.03 14.27 -9.71
N ASP A 245 0.52 15.37 -10.27
CA ASP A 245 0.54 15.54 -11.73
C ASP A 245 1.41 14.47 -12.41
N THR A 246 2.55 14.13 -11.82
CA THR A 246 3.43 13.08 -12.34
C THR A 246 2.71 11.74 -12.38
N LEU A 247 2.07 11.35 -11.27
CA LEU A 247 1.27 10.12 -11.18
C LEU A 247 0.13 10.12 -12.20
N ALA A 248 -0.65 11.21 -12.28
CA ALA A 248 -1.77 11.33 -13.20
C ALA A 248 -1.36 11.27 -14.68
N ILE A 249 -0.23 11.90 -15.05
CA ILE A 249 0.33 11.84 -16.40
C ILE A 249 0.70 10.39 -16.75
N LYS A 250 1.34 9.66 -15.83
CA LYS A 250 1.78 8.27 -16.04
C LYS A 250 0.60 7.31 -16.10
N CYS A 251 -0.41 7.46 -15.24
CA CYS A 251 -1.68 6.72 -15.35
C CYS A 251 -2.34 6.94 -16.72
N LYS A 252 -2.47 8.20 -17.15
CA LYS A 252 -3.07 8.54 -18.44
C LYS A 252 -2.31 7.91 -19.62
N ARG A 253 -0.98 7.81 -19.54
CA ARG A 253 -0.15 7.14 -20.56
C ARG A 253 -0.43 5.64 -20.57
N ALA A 254 -0.33 4.96 -19.43
CA ALA A 254 -0.57 3.52 -19.31
C ALA A 254 -1.96 3.13 -19.85
N LEU A 255 -3.00 3.89 -19.48
CA LEU A 255 -4.37 3.66 -19.96
C LEU A 255 -4.53 3.89 -21.47
N LYS A 256 -3.79 4.83 -22.06
CA LYS A 256 -3.79 5.06 -23.51
C LYS A 256 -3.05 3.96 -24.28
N GLU A 257 -1.90 3.54 -23.77
CA GLU A 257 -1.05 2.52 -24.40
C GLU A 257 -1.73 1.14 -24.37
N THR A 258 -2.46 0.83 -23.30
CA THR A 258 -3.16 -0.45 -23.13
C THR A 258 -4.62 -0.45 -23.59
N ASN A 259 -5.18 0.74 -23.88
CA ASN A 259 -6.60 0.95 -24.16
C ASN A 259 -7.56 0.47 -23.04
N ILE A 260 -7.04 0.25 -21.83
CA ILE A 260 -7.82 -0.14 -20.66
C ILE A 260 -8.56 1.08 -20.09
N LYS A 261 -9.81 0.89 -19.66
CA LYS A 261 -10.69 1.95 -19.13
C LYS A 261 -10.90 1.89 -17.62
N ARG A 262 -10.20 1.00 -16.94
CA ARG A 262 -10.31 0.80 -15.49
C ARG A 262 -8.96 1.07 -14.84
N LEU A 263 -8.96 1.93 -13.84
CA LEU A 263 -7.79 2.29 -13.05
C LEU A 263 -8.04 1.92 -11.60
N VAL A 264 -7.14 1.18 -10.99
CA VAL A 264 -7.17 0.81 -9.58
C VAL A 264 -6.02 1.53 -8.88
N ILE A 265 -6.28 2.19 -7.76
CA ILE A 265 -5.24 2.85 -6.97
C ILE A 265 -5.22 2.27 -5.57
N ALA A 266 -4.05 1.81 -5.13
CA ALA A 266 -3.86 1.25 -3.79
C ALA A 266 -2.55 1.74 -3.16
N GLY A 267 -2.36 1.45 -1.86
CA GLY A 267 -1.26 1.95 -1.05
C GLY A 267 -1.58 3.28 -0.36
N GLY A 268 -0.82 3.63 0.69
CA GLY A 268 -1.15 4.74 1.59
C GLY A 268 -1.29 6.12 0.92
N VAL A 269 -0.54 6.39 -0.16
CA VAL A 269 -0.64 7.68 -0.89
C VAL A 269 -1.97 7.81 -1.63
N SER A 270 -2.65 6.70 -1.91
CA SER A 270 -4.00 6.68 -2.50
C SER A 270 -5.05 7.36 -1.61
N ALA A 271 -4.79 7.54 -0.31
CA ALA A 271 -5.65 8.28 0.60
C ALA A 271 -5.61 9.80 0.38
N ASN A 272 -4.67 10.32 -0.42
CA ASN A 272 -4.58 11.74 -0.74
C ASN A 272 -5.80 12.20 -1.56
N THR A 273 -6.56 13.15 -1.02
CA THR A 273 -7.82 13.62 -1.63
C THR A 273 -7.61 14.33 -2.95
N GLU A 274 -6.52 15.10 -3.11
CA GLU A 274 -6.22 15.77 -4.36
C GLU A 274 -5.82 14.77 -5.46
N LEU A 275 -5.12 13.69 -5.10
CA LEU A 275 -4.82 12.59 -6.02
C LEU A 275 -6.10 11.94 -6.51
N ARG A 276 -7.03 11.63 -5.59
CA ARG A 276 -8.34 11.04 -5.91
C ARG A 276 -9.12 11.92 -6.88
N ASN A 277 -9.26 13.22 -6.55
CA ASN A 277 -9.96 14.20 -7.39
C ASN A 277 -9.33 14.34 -8.78
N LYS A 278 -7.99 14.36 -8.85
CA LYS A 278 -7.26 14.50 -10.12
C LYS A 278 -7.50 13.29 -11.02
N LEU A 279 -7.35 12.08 -10.47
CA LEU A 279 -7.50 10.85 -11.23
C LEU A 279 -8.94 10.59 -11.64
N GLU A 280 -9.92 10.98 -10.81
CA GLU A 280 -11.33 10.93 -11.19
C GLU A 280 -11.61 11.78 -12.44
N ARG A 281 -11.13 13.03 -12.48
CA ARG A 281 -11.24 13.89 -13.68
C ARG A 281 -10.54 13.30 -14.90
N VAL A 282 -9.36 12.69 -14.71
CA VAL A 282 -8.63 12.00 -15.79
C VAL A 282 -9.47 10.85 -16.35
N MET A 283 -10.03 10.01 -15.48
CA MET A 283 -10.84 8.86 -15.89
C MET A 283 -12.15 9.28 -16.55
N GLN A 284 -12.85 10.28 -16.02
CA GLN A 284 -14.05 10.85 -16.63
C GLN A 284 -13.76 11.35 -18.06
N GLY A 285 -12.67 12.11 -18.25
CA GLY A 285 -12.24 12.57 -19.58
C GLY A 285 -11.82 11.45 -20.54
N MET A 286 -11.55 10.25 -20.02
CA MET A 286 -11.21 9.06 -20.80
C MET A 286 -12.39 8.08 -20.97
N GLN A 287 -13.59 8.43 -20.47
CA GLN A 287 -14.75 7.54 -20.40
C GLN A 287 -14.42 6.22 -19.68
N GLY A 288 -13.63 6.31 -18.62
CA GLY A 288 -13.25 5.18 -17.78
C GLY A 288 -13.64 5.40 -16.33
N LYS A 289 -13.25 4.45 -15.48
CA LYS A 289 -13.57 4.45 -14.06
C LYS A 289 -12.32 4.22 -13.22
N VAL A 290 -12.22 4.94 -12.10
CA VAL A 290 -11.21 4.71 -11.08
C VAL A 290 -11.84 4.01 -9.87
N TYR A 291 -11.10 3.08 -9.28
CA TYR A 291 -11.48 2.31 -8.10
C TYR A 291 -10.43 2.53 -7.01
N TYR A 292 -10.92 2.68 -5.79
CA TYR A 292 -10.12 2.81 -4.58
C TYR A 292 -10.69 1.87 -3.52
N PRO A 293 -9.84 1.28 -2.66
CA PRO A 293 -10.36 0.75 -1.42
C PRO A 293 -10.84 1.90 -0.53
N ARG A 294 -11.70 1.58 0.44
CA ARG A 294 -11.95 2.46 1.58
C ARG A 294 -10.65 2.81 2.30
N THR A 295 -10.61 3.95 2.98
CA THR A 295 -9.36 4.51 3.54
C THR A 295 -8.64 3.54 4.47
N GLU A 296 -9.36 2.78 5.29
CA GLU A 296 -8.79 1.75 6.20
C GLU A 296 -8.08 0.59 5.48
N PHE A 297 -8.41 0.34 4.20
CA PHE A 297 -7.75 -0.70 3.39
C PHE A 297 -6.73 -0.14 2.39
N CYS A 298 -6.48 1.17 2.41
CA CYS A 298 -5.42 1.80 1.60
C CYS A 298 -4.03 1.58 2.22
N THR A 299 -3.96 1.52 3.55
CA THR A 299 -2.74 1.23 4.32
C THR A 299 -2.62 -0.26 4.62
N ASP A 300 -1.47 -0.68 5.15
CA ASP A 300 -1.20 -2.08 5.47
C ASP A 300 -2.22 -2.63 6.46
N ASN A 301 -2.83 -3.77 6.13
CA ASN A 301 -3.92 -4.33 6.91
C ASN A 301 -4.10 -5.84 6.69
N GLY A 302 -4.73 -6.53 7.65
CA GLY A 302 -4.94 -7.98 7.57
C GLY A 302 -6.03 -8.40 6.58
N ALA A 303 -7.00 -7.53 6.25
CA ALA A 303 -8.14 -7.88 5.40
C ALA A 303 -7.72 -8.17 3.96
N MET A 304 -6.83 -7.34 3.40
CA MET A 304 -6.29 -7.57 2.07
C MET A 304 -5.50 -8.88 1.97
N ILE A 305 -4.83 -9.29 3.05
CA ILE A 305 -4.07 -10.54 3.13
C ILE A 305 -5.00 -11.74 3.28
N ALA A 306 -6.05 -11.63 4.08
CA ALA A 306 -7.08 -12.66 4.19
C ALA A 306 -7.74 -12.91 2.83
N PHE A 307 -8.10 -11.84 2.11
CA PHE A 307 -8.71 -11.93 0.79
C PHE A 307 -7.77 -12.54 -0.26
N ALA A 308 -6.55 -12.00 -0.41
CA ALA A 308 -5.58 -12.54 -1.35
C ALA A 308 -5.24 -14.01 -1.05
N GLY A 309 -5.09 -14.34 0.23
CA GLY A 309 -4.91 -15.70 0.72
C GLY A 309 -6.08 -16.62 0.36
N MET A 310 -7.33 -16.14 0.46
CA MET A 310 -8.53 -16.90 0.09
C MET A 310 -8.51 -17.28 -1.39
N GLN A 311 -8.17 -16.33 -2.27
CA GLN A 311 -8.09 -16.57 -3.71
C GLN A 311 -7.04 -17.62 -4.05
N ARG A 312 -5.85 -17.51 -3.44
CA ARG A 312 -4.74 -18.46 -3.57
C ARG A 312 -5.12 -19.86 -3.03
N LEU A 313 -5.83 -19.90 -1.89
CA LEU A 313 -6.30 -21.15 -1.29
C LEU A 313 -7.34 -21.87 -2.16
N LYS A 314 -8.30 -21.13 -2.75
CA LYS A 314 -9.27 -21.65 -3.71
C LYS A 314 -8.61 -22.26 -4.94
N ALA A 315 -7.49 -21.68 -5.37
CA ALA A 315 -6.63 -22.22 -6.43
C ALA A 315 -5.70 -23.37 -5.98
N LYS A 316 -5.88 -23.89 -4.76
CA LYS A 316 -5.09 -24.98 -4.16
C LYS A 316 -3.58 -24.68 -4.09
N GLN A 317 -3.23 -23.41 -3.92
CA GLN A 317 -1.84 -22.99 -3.69
C GLN A 317 -1.58 -22.92 -2.19
N TYR A 318 -0.64 -23.74 -1.72
CA TYR A 318 -0.32 -23.87 -0.30
C TYR A 318 1.17 -23.59 -0.05
N ALA A 319 1.47 -23.06 1.14
CA ALA A 319 2.84 -22.89 1.60
C ALA A 319 3.40 -24.19 2.20
N PRO A 320 4.64 -24.57 1.87
CA PRO A 320 5.29 -25.74 2.46
C PRO A 320 5.66 -25.50 3.93
N LEU A 321 6.15 -26.53 4.64
CA LEU A 321 6.60 -26.42 6.03
C LEU A 321 7.90 -25.63 6.18
N ASP A 322 8.80 -25.72 5.20
CA ASP A 322 10.12 -25.08 5.18
C ASP A 322 10.11 -23.66 4.58
N MET A 323 8.95 -22.99 4.67
CA MET A 323 8.72 -21.71 4.01
C MET A 323 9.68 -20.61 4.48
N LYS A 324 10.12 -19.78 3.54
CA LYS A 324 11.01 -18.65 3.77
C LYS A 324 10.32 -17.33 3.45
N THR A 325 10.59 -16.30 4.26
CA THR A 325 10.23 -14.93 3.93
C THR A 325 11.07 -14.42 2.76
N GLN A 326 10.48 -13.59 1.91
CA GLN A 326 11.13 -12.96 0.77
C GLN A 326 11.09 -11.44 0.93
N PRO A 327 12.08 -10.81 1.59
CA PRO A 327 12.10 -9.36 1.82
C PRO A 327 12.02 -8.54 0.53
N ARG A 328 12.57 -9.11 -0.55
CA ARG A 328 12.37 -8.65 -1.93
C ARG A 328 11.68 -9.78 -2.69
N TRP A 329 10.47 -9.51 -3.15
CA TRP A 329 9.67 -10.43 -3.92
C TRP A 329 9.07 -9.63 -5.09
N PRO A 330 9.51 -9.88 -6.33
CA PRO A 330 8.93 -9.23 -7.51
C PRO A 330 7.48 -9.68 -7.73
N LEU A 331 6.57 -8.74 -7.96
CA LEU A 331 5.14 -9.04 -8.09
C LEU A 331 4.82 -9.91 -9.32
N ASP A 332 5.55 -9.71 -10.42
CA ASP A 332 5.47 -10.47 -11.67
C ASP A 332 6.05 -11.89 -11.59
N SER A 333 6.70 -12.24 -10.47
CA SER A 333 7.15 -13.62 -10.22
C SER A 333 6.04 -14.54 -9.70
N LEU A 334 4.87 -13.99 -9.40
CA LEU A 334 3.72 -14.75 -8.92
C LEU A 334 3.16 -15.67 -10.00
N LYS A 335 2.68 -16.84 -9.57
CA LYS A 335 2.00 -17.77 -10.48
C LYS A 335 0.57 -17.26 -10.73
N PRO A 336 0.07 -17.29 -11.98
CA PRO A 336 -1.36 -17.10 -12.25
C PRO A 336 -2.25 -18.07 -11.46
N LEU A 337 -3.51 -17.68 -11.25
CA LEU A 337 -4.56 -18.53 -10.69
C LEU A 337 -5.35 -19.25 -11.79
#